data_AF-A0A6V7NEB1-F1
#
_entry.id   AF-A0A6V7NEB1-F1
#
_cell.length_a   1.000
_cell.length_b   1.000
_cell.length_c   1.000
_cell.angle_alpha   90.00
_cell.angle_beta   90.00
_cell.angle_gamma   90.00
#
_symmetry.space_group_name_H-M   'P 1'
#
loop_
_entity.id
_entity.type
_entity.pdbx_description
1 polymer ?
#
loop_
_entity_poly.entity_id
_entity_poly.type
_entity_poly.pdbx_seq_one_letter_code
_entity_poly.pdbx_strand_id
1 'polypeptide(L)'
;MAMKITEELRAKAEVYYGDEMCQEKTKLLLKEVGLPNGLLPLKDIMECGYIEETGFVWLKQKKKVDHFFEKIGRVVSYAPEITAYAEKSKIRKVTGVKAKELLLWITINEIAADEPPTGKLVCRSTAGLFRTFPTSAFEVAEKEKERKEDQVSASSGAATAAPLLLLLLLLLLLLLLLLLLLQQHWRNEYSATHACGAQILKQRYIYREK
;
A
#
# COMPACT_ATOMS: atom_id res chain seq x y z
N MET A 1 9.81 -7.71 -12.82
CA MET A 1 10.98 -8.55 -12.52
C MET A 1 11.75 -7.88 -11.39
N ALA A 2 12.02 -8.59 -10.29
CA ALA A 2 12.84 -8.05 -9.21
C ALA A 2 14.30 -8.01 -9.68
N MET A 3 14.96 -6.84 -9.60
CA MET A 3 16.39 -6.73 -9.84
C MET A 3 17.10 -7.41 -8.67
N LYS A 4 17.88 -8.46 -8.94
CA LYS A 4 18.73 -9.07 -7.93
C LYS A 4 19.91 -8.15 -7.67
N ILE A 5 20.11 -7.76 -6.42
CA ILE A 5 21.28 -6.99 -5.99
C ILE A 5 22.51 -7.92 -6.02
N THR A 6 23.36 -7.77 -7.04
CA THR A 6 24.59 -8.55 -7.24
C THR A 6 25.76 -7.99 -6.43
N GLU A 7 26.80 -8.80 -6.21
CA GLU A 7 28.02 -8.37 -5.51
C GLU A 7 28.74 -7.21 -6.22
N GLU A 8 28.67 -7.16 -7.55
CA GLU A 8 29.24 -6.06 -8.34
C GLU A 8 28.55 -4.71 -8.04
N LEU A 9 27.23 -4.72 -7.82
CA LEU A 9 26.50 -3.53 -7.42
C LEU A 9 26.85 -3.12 -5.99
N ARG A 10 27.03 -4.09 -5.08
CA ARG A 10 27.49 -3.83 -3.71
C ARG A 10 28.89 -3.23 -3.68
N ALA A 11 29.80 -3.69 -4.55
CA ALA A 11 31.17 -3.18 -4.62
C ALA A 11 31.25 -1.70 -5.05
N LYS A 12 30.25 -1.20 -5.78
CA LYS A 12 30.16 0.20 -6.22
C LYS A 12 29.27 1.06 -5.33
N ALA A 13 28.61 0.45 -4.36
CA ALA A 13 27.65 1.12 -3.50
C ALA A 13 28.23 1.38 -2.13
N GLU A 14 27.75 2.45 -1.50
CA GLU A 14 27.85 2.60 -0.07
C GLU A 14 26.77 1.73 0.57
N VAL A 15 27.19 0.62 1.18
CA VAL A 15 26.29 -0.31 1.87
C VAL A 15 26.44 -0.12 3.38
N TYR A 16 25.33 0.15 4.03
CA TYR A 16 25.23 0.29 5.47
C TYR A 16 24.41 -0.87 6.04
N TYR A 17 24.77 -1.29 7.25
CA TYR A 17 24.11 -2.39 7.94
C TYR A 17 23.63 -1.92 9.32
N GLY A 18 22.53 -2.53 9.77
CA GLY A 18 21.94 -2.25 11.07
C GLY A 18 20.90 -1.13 11.02
N ASP A 19 19.89 -1.26 11.88
CA ASP A 19 18.68 -0.48 11.82
C ASP A 19 18.98 1.03 11.95
N GLU A 20 19.65 1.45 13.03
CA GLU A 20 19.89 2.88 13.30
C GLU A 20 20.65 3.59 12.17
N MET A 21 21.75 3.01 11.70
CA MET A 21 22.56 3.56 10.60
C MET A 21 21.76 3.64 9.30
N CYS A 22 20.99 2.60 8.98
CA CYS A 22 20.17 2.58 7.78
C CYS A 22 19.05 3.63 7.84
N GLN A 23 18.43 3.83 9.01
CA GLN A 23 17.41 4.86 9.20
C GLN A 23 17.99 6.26 8.98
N GLU A 24 19.15 6.57 9.57
CA GLU A 24 19.80 7.87 9.42
C GLU A 24 20.19 8.14 7.97
N LYS A 25 20.86 7.19 7.31
CA LYS A 25 21.28 7.32 5.92
C LYS A 25 20.10 7.45 4.97
N THR A 26 19.01 6.73 5.20
CA THR A 26 17.78 6.87 4.39
C THR A 26 17.16 8.25 4.55
N LYS A 27 17.10 8.81 5.77
CA LYS A 27 16.59 10.16 5.99
C LYS A 27 17.47 11.21 5.29
N LEU A 28 18.78 11.07 5.38
CA LEU A 28 19.72 11.95 4.68
C LEU A 28 19.51 11.91 3.17
N LEU A 29 19.40 10.72 2.58
CA LEU A 29 19.13 10.55 1.15
C LEU A 29 17.81 11.22 0.75
N LEU A 30 16.72 11.00 1.51
CA LEU A 30 15.43 11.63 1.24
C LEU A 30 15.53 13.17 1.28
N LYS A 31 16.28 13.71 2.24
CA LYS A 31 16.53 15.15 2.35
C LYS A 31 17.34 15.69 1.16
N GLU A 32 18.38 14.99 0.73
CA GLU A 32 19.21 15.37 -0.42
C GLU A 32 18.41 15.39 -1.72
N VAL A 33 17.51 14.43 -1.91
CA VAL A 33 16.61 14.41 -3.07
C VAL A 33 15.39 15.31 -2.90
N GLY A 34 15.23 16.02 -1.79
CA GLY A 34 14.11 16.95 -1.59
C GLY A 34 12.75 16.28 -1.36
N LEU A 35 12.74 15.06 -0.81
CA LEU A 35 11.54 14.32 -0.45
C LEU A 35 11.31 14.31 1.07
N PRO A 36 10.04 14.18 1.53
CA PRO A 36 9.73 14.22 2.95
C PRO A 36 10.25 12.97 3.69
N ASN A 37 10.83 13.19 4.88
CA ASN A 37 11.47 12.15 5.69
C ASN A 37 10.53 11.01 6.15
N GLY A 38 9.22 11.26 6.22
CA GLY A 38 8.24 10.25 6.62
C GLY A 38 7.63 9.47 5.46
N LEU A 39 8.18 9.54 4.25
CA LEU A 39 7.70 8.77 3.11
C LEU A 39 7.82 7.24 3.30
N LEU A 40 8.77 6.81 4.15
CA LEU A 40 9.07 5.41 4.41
C LEU A 40 8.96 5.12 5.92
N PRO A 41 8.30 4.02 6.34
CA PRO A 41 8.36 3.55 7.71
C PRO A 41 9.72 2.87 7.94
N LEU A 42 10.64 3.60 8.54
CA LEU A 42 12.00 3.13 8.78
C LEU A 42 12.05 2.27 10.06
N LYS A 43 11.72 0.97 9.94
CA LYS A 43 11.76 0.01 11.07
C LYS A 43 12.37 -1.32 10.64
N ASP A 44 13.17 -1.93 11.52
CA ASP A 44 13.78 -3.24 11.32
C ASP A 44 14.58 -3.35 9.99
N ILE A 45 15.29 -2.27 9.62
CA ILE A 45 16.10 -2.23 8.40
C ILE A 45 17.41 -2.99 8.67
N MET A 46 17.73 -3.94 7.80
CA MET A 46 18.93 -4.78 7.94
C MET A 46 20.09 -4.22 7.12
N GLU A 47 19.79 -3.74 5.92
CA GLU A 47 20.76 -3.30 4.92
C GLU A 47 20.15 -2.16 4.12
N CYS A 48 20.89 -1.09 3.91
CA CYS A 48 20.60 -0.10 2.88
C CYS A 48 21.84 0.10 2.00
N GLY A 49 21.62 0.29 0.71
CA GLY A 49 22.70 0.55 -0.23
C GLY A 49 22.35 1.69 -1.16
N TYR A 50 23.35 2.51 -1.47
CA TYR A 50 23.21 3.65 -2.37
C TYR A 50 24.41 3.72 -3.32
N ILE A 51 24.12 3.87 -4.61
CA ILE A 51 25.14 4.07 -5.66
C ILE A 51 25.02 5.51 -6.14
N GLU A 52 25.96 6.36 -5.72
CA GLU A 52 25.98 7.78 -6.07
C GLU A 52 26.01 8.00 -7.59
N GLU A 53 26.80 7.21 -8.33
CA GLU A 53 26.94 7.35 -9.79
C GLU A 53 25.62 7.19 -10.56
N THR A 54 24.70 6.36 -10.07
CA THR A 54 23.46 6.01 -10.77
C THR A 54 22.20 6.50 -10.06
N GLY A 55 22.33 6.93 -8.80
CA GLY A 55 21.23 7.16 -7.89
C GLY A 55 20.48 5.89 -7.49
N PHE A 56 21.00 4.69 -7.79
CA PHE A 56 20.32 3.44 -7.44
C PHE A 56 20.37 3.22 -5.93
N VAL A 57 19.20 2.98 -5.33
CA VAL A 57 19.04 2.72 -3.90
C VAL A 57 18.30 1.41 -3.69
N TRP A 58 18.70 0.68 -2.66
CA TRP A 58 17.93 -0.44 -2.14
C TRP A 58 17.86 -0.43 -0.62
N LEU A 59 16.76 -1.00 -0.11
CA LEU A 59 16.54 -1.22 1.31
C LEU A 59 16.07 -2.65 1.51
N LYS A 60 16.68 -3.35 2.47
CA LYS A 60 16.23 -4.65 2.95
C LYS A 60 15.76 -4.55 4.38
N GLN A 61 14.55 -5.02 4.62
CA GLN A 61 13.89 -5.08 5.91
C GLN A 61 13.69 -6.55 6.31
N LYS A 62 13.61 -6.82 7.61
CA LYS A 62 13.42 -8.17 8.13
C LYS A 62 12.10 -8.81 7.66
N LYS A 63 11.05 -8.01 7.53
CA LYS A 63 9.70 -8.45 7.16
C LYS A 63 9.00 -7.37 6.34
N LYS A 64 7.91 -7.78 5.68
CA LYS A 64 6.98 -6.84 5.06
C LYS A 64 6.37 -5.93 6.13
N VAL A 65 6.28 -4.63 5.86
CA VAL A 65 5.66 -3.64 6.74
C VAL A 65 4.47 -3.01 6.03
N ASP A 66 3.30 -3.03 6.66
CA ASP A 66 2.14 -2.27 6.24
C ASP A 66 2.01 -1.02 7.13
N HIS A 67 1.98 0.16 6.53
CA HIS A 67 1.85 1.43 7.24
C HIS A 67 0.58 2.16 6.80
N PHE A 68 -0.18 2.66 7.78
CA PHE A 68 -1.34 3.49 7.53
C PHE A 68 -0.96 4.96 7.71
N PHE A 69 -0.98 5.71 6.62
CA PHE A 69 -0.78 7.15 6.66
C PHE A 69 -2.09 7.86 7.00
N GLU A 70 -2.25 8.24 8.26
CA GLU A 70 -3.47 8.88 8.78
C GLU A 70 -3.85 10.13 8.01
N LYS A 71 -2.87 11.00 7.71
CA LYS A 71 -3.09 12.29 7.03
C LYS A 71 -3.63 12.16 5.60
N ILE A 72 -3.41 11.02 4.94
CA ILE A 72 -3.96 10.74 3.59
C ILE A 72 -5.02 9.63 3.59
N GLY A 73 -5.25 8.96 4.73
CA GLY A 73 -6.19 7.85 4.86
C GLY A 73 -5.88 6.63 3.99
N ARG A 74 -4.59 6.29 3.79
CA ARG A 74 -4.17 5.19 2.90
C ARG A 74 -3.25 4.20 3.60
N VAL A 75 -3.44 2.92 3.31
CA VAL A 75 -2.50 1.85 3.68
C VAL A 75 -1.49 1.67 2.56
N VAL A 76 -0.21 1.67 2.91
CA VAL A 76 0.90 1.38 1.99
C VAL A 76 1.68 0.19 2.52
N SER A 77 1.90 -0.78 1.65
CA SER A 77 2.66 -2.01 1.90
C SER A 77 4.06 -1.85 1.35
N TYR A 78 5.04 -2.13 2.20
CA TYR A 78 6.47 -2.12 1.93
C TYR A 78 7.00 -3.55 2.02
N ALA A 79 7.54 -4.07 0.91
CA ALA A 79 8.09 -5.41 0.83
C ALA A 79 9.43 -5.52 1.60
N PRO A 80 9.89 -6.74 1.90
CA PRO A 80 11.19 -6.96 2.54
C PRO A 80 12.37 -6.41 1.73
N GLU A 81 12.23 -6.33 0.41
CA GLU A 81 13.24 -5.72 -0.48
C GLU A 81 12.56 -4.62 -1.29
N ILE A 82 13.11 -3.42 -1.21
CA ILE A 82 12.67 -2.23 -1.92
C ILE A 82 13.85 -1.74 -2.74
N THR A 83 13.62 -1.43 -4.01
CA THR A 83 14.63 -0.81 -4.87
C THR A 83 14.03 0.37 -5.60
N ALA A 84 14.85 1.37 -5.88
CA ALA A 84 14.44 2.52 -6.67
C ALA A 84 15.66 3.26 -7.24
N TYR A 85 15.40 4.25 -8.09
CA TYR A 85 16.40 5.21 -8.55
C TYR A 85 16.02 6.58 -8.01
N ALA A 86 16.90 7.14 -7.19
CA ALA A 86 16.78 8.44 -6.57
C ALA A 86 17.38 9.50 -7.51
N GLU A 87 16.57 10.49 -7.84
CA GLU A 87 16.92 11.67 -8.63
C GLU A 87 16.50 12.91 -7.84
N LYS A 88 17.00 14.09 -8.24
CA LYS A 88 16.58 15.33 -7.60
C LYS A 88 15.06 15.50 -7.69
N SER A 89 14.42 15.70 -6.54
CA SER A 89 12.98 15.86 -6.36
C SER A 89 12.14 14.65 -6.79
N LYS A 90 12.75 13.50 -7.10
CA LYS A 90 12.04 12.39 -7.75
C LYS A 90 12.67 11.03 -7.46
N ILE A 91 11.84 10.04 -7.19
CA ILE A 91 12.21 8.63 -7.14
C ILE A 91 11.43 7.88 -8.22
N ARG A 92 12.13 7.09 -9.05
CA ARG A 92 11.55 6.33 -10.17
C ARG A 92 11.87 4.84 -10.09
N LYS A 93 11.10 4.06 -10.85
CA LYS A 93 11.19 2.58 -10.92
C LYS A 93 11.17 1.94 -9.53
N VAL A 94 10.30 2.47 -8.66
CA VAL A 94 10.12 1.93 -7.31
C VAL A 94 9.60 0.49 -7.42
N THR A 95 10.24 -0.42 -6.70
CA THR A 95 9.78 -1.79 -6.52
C THR A 95 9.56 -2.08 -5.04
N GLY A 96 8.69 -3.04 -4.73
CA GLY A 96 8.40 -3.40 -3.34
C GLY A 96 7.44 -2.46 -2.60
N VAL A 97 6.95 -1.39 -3.24
CA VAL A 97 5.97 -0.47 -2.63
C VAL A 97 4.61 -0.60 -3.32
N LYS A 98 3.56 -0.86 -2.54
CA LYS A 98 2.17 -0.96 -3.01
C LYS A 98 1.24 -0.12 -2.16
N ALA A 99 0.42 0.70 -2.78
CA ALA A 99 -0.65 1.43 -2.10
C ALA A 99 -1.97 0.66 -2.21
N LYS A 100 -2.75 0.63 -1.12
CA LYS A 100 -4.11 0.11 -1.14
C LYS A 100 -5.05 1.18 -1.66
N GLU A 101 -5.61 0.96 -2.84
CA GLU A 101 -6.60 1.83 -3.45
C GLU A 101 -7.92 1.07 -3.59
N LEU A 102 -8.95 1.58 -2.89
CA LEU A 102 -10.23 0.90 -2.73
C LEU A 102 -10.01 -0.52 -2.17
N LEU A 103 -10.15 -1.55 -3.01
CA LEU A 103 -9.99 -2.96 -2.66
C LEU A 103 -8.76 -3.60 -3.32
N LEU A 104 -7.99 -2.87 -4.12
CA LEU A 104 -6.87 -3.38 -4.91
C LEU A 104 -5.53 -2.84 -4.41
N TRP A 105 -4.51 -3.69 -4.46
CA TRP A 105 -3.13 -3.29 -4.22
C TRP A 105 -2.49 -2.82 -5.52
N ILE A 106 -2.17 -1.54 -5.59
CA ILE A 106 -1.58 -0.91 -6.77
C ILE A 106 -0.10 -0.65 -6.50
N THR A 107 0.78 -1.12 -7.39
CA THR A 107 2.22 -0.87 -7.30
C THR A 107 2.54 0.58 -7.62
N ILE A 108 3.31 1.24 -6.76
CA ILE A 108 3.83 2.58 -7.00
C ILE A 108 5.11 2.45 -7.83
N ASN A 109 5.20 3.22 -8.91
CA ASN A 109 6.34 3.20 -9.81
C ASN A 109 7.21 4.46 -9.66
N GLU A 110 6.60 5.60 -9.36
CA GLU A 110 7.29 6.89 -9.31
C GLU A 110 6.67 7.77 -8.23
N ILE A 111 7.52 8.53 -7.54
CA ILE A 111 7.15 9.52 -6.54
C ILE A 111 7.96 10.79 -6.87
N ALA A 112 7.29 11.92 -7.09
CA ALA A 112 7.94 13.17 -7.41
C ALA A 112 7.41 14.29 -6.51
N ALA A 113 8.30 15.11 -5.97
CA ALA A 113 7.94 16.42 -5.45
C ALA A 113 7.80 17.40 -6.61
N ASP A 114 6.90 18.37 -6.46
CA ASP A 114 6.69 19.41 -7.47
C ASP A 114 7.91 20.36 -7.54
N GLU A 115 8.33 20.76 -8.74
CA GLU A 115 9.36 21.78 -8.98
C GLU A 115 8.75 22.92 -9.83
N PRO A 116 8.58 24.15 -9.30
CA PRO A 116 8.98 24.68 -7.98
C PRO A 116 8.22 24.03 -6.80
N PRO A 117 8.77 24.04 -5.57
CA PRO A 117 8.17 23.36 -4.41
C PRO A 117 6.85 24.02 -4.01
N THR A 118 5.75 23.55 -4.59
CA THR A 118 4.38 23.95 -4.23
C THR A 118 3.87 23.24 -2.98
N GLY A 119 4.71 22.41 -2.34
CA GLY A 119 4.34 21.58 -1.19
C GLY A 119 3.48 20.38 -1.58
N LYS A 120 3.58 19.91 -2.83
CA LYS A 120 2.85 18.76 -3.36
C LYS A 120 3.78 17.61 -3.74
N LEU A 121 3.32 16.40 -3.47
CA LEU A 121 3.94 15.14 -3.81
C LEU A 121 3.02 14.36 -4.76
N VAL A 122 3.54 13.98 -5.93
CA VAL A 122 2.83 13.21 -6.95
C VAL A 122 3.32 11.76 -6.92
N CYS A 123 2.43 10.84 -6.58
CA CYS A 123 2.68 9.41 -6.63
C CYS A 123 2.03 8.82 -7.88
N ARG A 124 2.82 8.20 -8.75
CA ARG A 124 2.37 7.53 -9.97
C ARG A 124 2.50 6.02 -9.83
N SER A 125 1.42 5.33 -10.15
CA SER A 125 1.35 3.88 -10.18
C SER A 125 1.76 3.29 -11.53
N THR A 126 2.09 2.00 -11.52
CA THR A 126 2.32 1.23 -12.76
C THR A 126 1.05 1.09 -13.61
N ALA A 127 -0.14 1.25 -13.02
CA ALA A 127 -1.43 1.16 -13.72
C ALA A 127 -1.84 2.47 -14.42
N GLY A 128 -0.97 3.49 -14.46
CA GLY A 128 -1.25 4.78 -15.07
C GLY A 128 -2.04 5.74 -14.19
N LEU A 129 -2.47 5.33 -12.99
CA LEU A 129 -3.08 6.22 -12.00
C LEU A 129 -2.01 7.08 -11.34
N PHE A 130 -2.30 8.36 -11.13
CA PHE A 130 -1.49 9.26 -10.32
C PHE A 130 -2.35 9.91 -9.23
N ARG A 131 -1.73 10.22 -8.10
CA ARG A 131 -2.34 10.91 -6.98
C ARG A 131 -1.41 12.00 -6.49
N THR A 132 -1.98 13.12 -6.10
CA THR A 132 -1.24 14.25 -5.53
C THR A 132 -1.64 14.41 -4.08
N PHE A 133 -0.63 14.56 -3.23
CA PHE A 133 -0.78 14.70 -1.79
C PHE A 133 0.04 15.90 -1.31
N PRO A 134 -0.33 16.55 -0.20
CA PRO A 134 0.51 17.59 0.38
C PRO A 134 1.76 16.96 1.02
N THR A 135 2.93 17.58 0.86
CA THR A 135 4.21 17.11 1.43
C THR A 135 4.15 16.99 2.96
N SER A 136 3.43 17.90 3.60
CA SER A 136 3.18 17.90 5.06
C SER A 136 2.44 16.65 5.56
N ALA A 137 1.79 15.89 4.67
CA ALA A 137 1.19 14.61 5.03
C ALA A 137 2.22 13.52 5.32
N PHE A 138 3.43 13.66 4.80
CA PHE A 138 4.53 12.71 4.95
C PHE A 138 5.67 13.26 5.79
N GLU A 139 5.51 14.44 6.38
CA GLU A 139 6.45 14.94 7.37
C GLU A 139 6.13 14.31 8.72
N VAL A 140 7.11 13.56 9.23
CA VAL A 140 7.15 13.09 10.61
C VAL A 140 7.91 14.13 11.40
N ALA A 141 7.27 14.75 12.39
CA ALA A 141 7.97 15.57 13.35
C ALA A 141 9.08 14.72 13.98
N GLU A 142 10.32 15.19 13.95
CA GLU A 142 11.46 14.53 14.60
C GLU A 142 11.20 14.49 16.11
N LYS A 143 10.45 13.49 16.57
CA LYS A 143 10.33 13.18 17.98
C LYS A 143 11.62 12.47 18.38
N GLU A 144 12.36 13.11 19.28
CA GLU A 144 13.46 12.51 20.02
C GLU A 144 13.05 11.12 20.50
N LYS A 145 13.96 10.16 20.34
CA LYS A 145 13.79 8.76 20.76
C LYS A 145 13.56 8.70 22.28
N GLU A 146 12.31 8.67 22.73
CA GLU A 146 12.01 8.04 24.02
C GLU A 146 11.83 6.54 23.80
N ARG A 147 12.84 5.78 24.25
CA ARG A 147 12.74 4.32 24.43
C ARG A 147 11.60 4.03 25.40
N LYS A 148 10.64 3.22 24.98
CA LYS A 148 9.88 2.36 25.89
C LYS A 148 9.79 0.98 25.27
N GLU A 149 10.79 0.16 25.57
CA GLU A 149 10.60 -1.28 25.65
C GLU A 149 10.04 -1.61 27.04
N ASP A 150 8.97 -2.39 26.98
CA ASP A 150 8.44 -3.35 27.95
C ASP A 150 8.19 -2.93 29.40
N GLN A 151 6.89 -2.84 29.74
CA GLN A 151 6.40 -3.45 30.97
C GLN A 151 5.10 -4.23 30.71
N VAL A 152 5.23 -5.56 30.74
CA VAL A 152 4.20 -6.42 31.30
C VAL A 152 4.19 -6.19 32.81
N SER A 153 3.08 -5.67 33.34
CA SER A 153 2.67 -5.96 34.72
C SER A 153 1.16 -6.19 34.72
N ALA A 154 0.81 -7.40 35.15
CA ALA A 154 -0.57 -7.79 35.38
C ALA A 154 -1.15 -6.97 36.54
N SER A 155 -2.35 -6.42 36.35
CA SER A 155 -3.38 -6.51 37.39
C SER A 155 -4.78 -6.49 36.78
N SER A 156 -5.48 -7.59 37.08
CA SER A 156 -6.91 -7.79 37.22
C SER A 156 -7.87 -6.64 36.86
N GLY A 157 -8.73 -6.92 35.88
CA GLY A 157 -10.01 -6.25 35.67
C GLY A 157 -10.85 -7.08 34.72
N ALA A 158 -11.61 -8.03 35.28
CA ALA A 158 -12.54 -8.85 34.53
C ALA A 158 -13.65 -7.97 33.92
N ALA A 159 -13.73 -7.94 32.59
CA ALA A 159 -14.93 -7.54 31.87
C ALA A 159 -15.01 -8.42 30.63
N THR A 160 -16.02 -9.29 30.61
CA THR A 160 -16.28 -10.29 29.58
C THR A 160 -16.32 -9.67 28.19
N ALA A 161 -15.30 -9.94 27.36
CA ALA A 161 -15.22 -9.54 25.95
C ALA A 161 -16.02 -10.45 24.99
N ALA A 162 -16.83 -11.36 25.54
CA ALA A 162 -17.72 -12.24 24.77
C ALA A 162 -18.80 -11.50 23.93
N PRO A 163 -19.40 -10.37 24.35
CA PRO A 163 -20.52 -9.79 23.61
C PRO A 163 -20.08 -9.03 22.35
N LEU A 164 -18.86 -8.47 22.30
CA LEU A 164 -18.38 -7.73 21.12
C LEU A 164 -17.97 -8.65 19.97
N LEU A 165 -17.37 -9.80 20.28
CA LEU A 165 -17.05 -10.83 19.30
C LEU A 165 -18.31 -11.47 18.71
N LEU A 166 -19.33 -11.69 19.54
CA LEU A 166 -20.63 -12.18 19.07
C LEU A 166 -21.34 -11.14 18.19
N LEU A 167 -21.25 -9.84 18.55
CA LEU A 167 -21.80 -8.75 17.73
C LEU A 167 -21.11 -8.66 16.36
N LEU A 168 -19.79 -8.83 16.32
CA LEU A 168 -18.99 -8.82 15.09
C LEU A 168 -19.33 -10.02 14.20
N LEU A 169 -19.48 -11.21 14.81
CA LEU A 169 -19.89 -12.43 14.11
C LEU A 169 -21.32 -12.33 13.57
N LEU A 170 -22.26 -11.76 14.34
CA LEU A 170 -23.63 -11.50 13.90
C LEU A 170 -23.67 -10.51 12.73
N LEU A 171 -22.90 -9.42 12.78
CA LEU A 171 -22.76 -8.46 11.68
C LEU A 171 -22.21 -9.09 10.41
N LEU A 172 -21.19 -9.95 10.52
CA LEU A 172 -20.63 -10.71 9.39
C LEU A 172 -21.64 -11.68 8.78
N LEU A 173 -22.42 -12.39 9.61
CA LEU A 173 -23.47 -13.31 9.16
C LEU A 173 -24.61 -12.56 8.45
N LEU A 174 -25.01 -11.39 8.97
CA LEU A 174 -26.04 -10.54 8.37
C LEU A 174 -25.60 -10.01 7.01
N LEU A 175 -24.35 -9.56 6.88
CA LEU A 175 -23.77 -9.11 5.61
C LEU A 175 -23.75 -10.23 4.56
N LEU A 176 -23.40 -11.45 4.98
CA LEU A 176 -23.31 -12.62 4.10
C LEU A 176 -24.69 -13.08 3.63
N LEU A 177 -25.70 -13.05 4.52
CA LEU A 177 -27.10 -13.26 4.16
C LEU A 177 -27.62 -12.20 3.18
N LEU A 178 -27.26 -10.94 3.36
CA LEU A 178 -27.68 -9.84 2.47
C LEU A 178 -27.03 -9.99 1.09
N LEU A 179 -25.77 -10.42 1.01
CA LEU A 179 -25.10 -10.77 -0.24
C LEU A 179 -25.75 -11.97 -0.92
N LEU A 180 -26.13 -13.01 -0.16
CA LEU A 180 -26.86 -14.17 -0.71
C LEU A 180 -28.24 -13.77 -1.23
N LEU A 181 -28.97 -12.91 -0.51
CA LEU A 181 -30.26 -12.36 -0.96
C LEU A 181 -30.10 -11.49 -2.20
N LEU A 182 -29.04 -10.69 -2.29
CA LEU A 182 -28.71 -9.93 -3.49
C LEU A 182 -28.36 -10.86 -4.65
N GLN A 183 -27.60 -11.94 -4.41
CA GLN A 183 -27.31 -12.96 -5.42
C GLN A 183 -28.57 -13.71 -5.86
N GLN A 184 -29.50 -13.95 -4.96
CA GLN A 184 -30.76 -14.63 -5.26
C GLN A 184 -31.75 -13.71 -5.98
N HIS A 185 -31.79 -12.42 -5.62
CA HIS A 185 -32.52 -11.39 -6.35
C HIS A 185 -31.97 -11.23 -7.76
N TRP A 186 -30.65 -11.09 -7.92
CA TRP A 186 -30.01 -11.05 -9.23
C TRP A 186 -30.25 -12.32 -10.04
N ARG A 187 -30.22 -13.50 -9.41
CA ARG A 187 -30.52 -14.79 -10.07
C ARG A 187 -31.98 -14.87 -10.50
N ASN A 188 -32.91 -14.41 -9.68
CA ASN A 188 -34.34 -14.38 -9.99
C ASN A 188 -34.66 -13.37 -11.10
N GLU A 189 -34.02 -12.21 -11.09
CA GLU A 189 -34.19 -11.16 -12.10
C GLU A 189 -33.54 -11.55 -13.43
N TYR A 190 -32.38 -12.22 -13.39
CA TYR A 190 -31.79 -12.84 -14.57
C TYR A 190 -32.66 -13.99 -15.11
N SER A 191 -33.28 -14.80 -14.25
CA SER A 191 -34.20 -15.85 -14.68
C SER A 191 -35.51 -15.29 -15.27
N ALA A 192 -36.04 -14.18 -14.75
CA ALA A 192 -37.26 -13.56 -15.25
C ALA A 192 -37.08 -12.92 -16.63
N THR A 193 -35.90 -12.35 -16.90
CA THR A 193 -35.56 -11.77 -18.21
C THR A 193 -35.39 -12.84 -19.30
N HIS A 194 -34.87 -14.02 -18.98
CA HIS A 194 -34.80 -15.16 -19.91
C HIS A 194 -36.15 -15.87 -20.13
N ALA A 195 -37.02 -15.95 -19.12
CA ALA A 195 -38.36 -16.51 -19.28
C ALA A 195 -39.26 -15.64 -20.18
N CYS A 196 -39.15 -14.31 -20.10
CA CYS A 196 -39.87 -13.39 -20.98
C CYS A 196 -39.37 -13.46 -22.45
N GLY A 197 -38.05 -13.60 -22.65
CA GLY A 197 -37.45 -13.76 -23.99
C GLY A 197 -37.87 -15.04 -24.73
N ALA A 198 -38.08 -16.15 -24.00
CA ALA A 198 -38.50 -17.43 -24.60
C ALA A 198 -39.98 -17.43 -25.06
N GLN A 199 -40.84 -16.62 -24.44
CA GLN A 199 -42.26 -16.52 -24.81
C GLN A 199 -42.47 -15.68 -26.08
N ILE A 200 -41.64 -14.64 -26.27
CA ILE A 200 -41.69 -13.75 -27.45
C ILE A 200 -41.17 -14.46 -28.72
N LEU A 201 -40.21 -15.39 -28.60
CA LEU A 201 -39.71 -16.16 -29.74
C LEU A 201 -40.67 -17.28 -30.20
N LYS A 202 -41.50 -17.84 -29.30
CA LYS A 202 -42.53 -18.83 -29.69
C LYS A 202 -43.69 -18.22 -30.47
N GLN A 203 -44.13 -16.99 -30.16
CA GLN A 203 -45.16 -16.32 -30.97
C GLN A 203 -44.65 -15.91 -32.36
N ARG A 204 -43.35 -15.59 -32.49
CA ARG A 204 -42.77 -15.18 -33.78
C ARG A 204 -42.55 -16.35 -34.75
N TYR A 205 -42.41 -17.58 -34.26
CA TYR A 205 -42.26 -18.77 -35.10
C TYR A 205 -43.61 -19.25 -35.68
N ILE A 206 -44.71 -19.11 -34.95
CA ILE A 206 -46.06 -19.51 -35.40
C ILE A 206 -46.59 -18.61 -36.53
N TYR A 207 -46.15 -17.36 -36.63
CA TYR A 207 -46.57 -16.42 -37.68
C TYR A 207 -45.74 -16.50 -38.99
N ARG A 208 -44.75 -17.41 -39.08
CA ARG A 208 -43.89 -17.59 -40.27
C ARG A 208 -44.17 -18.91 -41.03
N GLU A 209 -45.17 -19.68 -40.62
CA GLU A 209 -45.61 -20.91 -41.31
C GLU A 209 -47.08 -20.87 -41.76
N LYS A 210 -47.64 -19.66 -41.93
CA LYS A 210 -48.89 -19.42 -42.67
C LYS A 210 -48.64 -18.39 -43.76
#